data_AF-A0A1Q4FMA6-F1
#
_entry.id   AF-A0A1Q4FMA6-F1
#
_cell.length_a   1.000
_cell.length_b   1.000
_cell.length_c   1.000
_cell.angle_alpha   90.00
_cell.angle_beta   90.00
_cell.angle_gamma   90.00
#
_symmetry.space_group_name_H-M   'P 1'
#
loop_
_entity.id
_entity.type
_entity.pdbx_description
1 polymer ?
#
loop_
_entity_poly.entity_id
_entity_poly.type
_entity_poly.pdbx_seq_one_letter_code
_entity_poly.pdbx_strand_id
1 'polypeptide(L)'
;MSPRQVQLLTGLSIDQLKERRRMRPPKPPLPFQAEDGKAGTAIWYPIGEVLDYVVSLLPVGAKGPMPIRTFTEFLGQATPADVWPFARLQTGQPIDFFASLRLGELVDPDADCGWLSLTDFLDETSAWIEQQRSGLTVRKLGAAIDVPVSNLPSCLRCGAPDADGHRCRL
;
A
#
# COMPACT_ATOMS: atom_id res chain seq x y z
N MET A 1 10.30 -0.27 14.65
CA MET A 1 9.10 0.49 14.25
C MET A 1 9.17 1.91 14.76
N SER A 2 8.83 2.90 13.96
CA SER A 2 8.79 4.31 14.39
C SER A 2 7.57 4.57 15.30
N PRO A 3 7.55 5.67 16.08
CA PRO A 3 6.41 5.99 16.94
C PRO A 3 5.08 6.13 16.16
N ARG A 4 5.14 6.67 14.94
CA ARG A 4 3.98 6.81 14.04
C ARG A 4 3.40 5.45 13.63
N GLN A 5 4.27 4.51 13.28
CA GLN A 5 3.88 3.14 12.94
C GLN A 5 3.24 2.41 14.14
N VAL A 6 3.76 2.64 15.35
CA VAL A 6 3.17 2.06 16.58
C VAL A 6 1.82 2.69 16.89
N GLN A 7 1.69 4.01 16.76
CA GLN A 7 0.41 4.72 16.89
C GLN A 7 -0.65 4.11 15.98
N LEU A 8 -0.28 3.79 14.75
CA LEU A 8 -1.19 3.21 13.78
C LEU A 8 -1.71 1.82 14.19
N LEU A 9 -0.79 0.94 14.59
CA LEU A 9 -1.14 -0.42 14.97
C LEU A 9 -1.92 -0.48 16.30
N THR A 10 -1.61 0.42 17.22
CA THR A 10 -2.16 0.38 18.59
C THR A 10 -3.31 1.34 18.83
N GLY A 11 -3.54 2.31 17.93
CA GLY A 11 -4.44 3.43 18.12
C GLY A 11 -3.97 4.47 19.15
N LEU A 12 -2.81 4.29 19.76
CA LEU A 12 -2.30 5.17 20.82
C LEU A 12 -1.59 6.39 20.25
N SER A 13 -1.82 7.56 20.85
CA SER A 13 -1.04 8.74 20.51
C SER A 13 0.44 8.59 20.90
N ILE A 14 1.31 9.32 20.22
CA ILE A 14 2.76 9.32 20.55
C ILE A 14 2.99 9.72 22.01
N ASP A 15 2.18 10.63 22.55
CA ASP A 15 2.30 11.03 23.95
C ASP A 15 1.79 9.96 24.91
N GLN A 16 0.76 9.19 24.54
CA GLN A 16 0.35 8.00 25.32
C GLN A 16 1.46 6.95 25.34
N LEU A 17 2.20 6.75 24.23
CA LEU A 17 3.35 5.85 24.20
C LEU A 17 4.48 6.31 25.13
N LYS A 18 4.73 7.62 25.24
CA LYS A 18 5.69 8.20 26.21
C LYS A 18 5.19 8.04 27.65
N GLU A 19 3.89 8.24 27.88
CA GLU A 19 3.25 8.16 29.19
C GLU A 19 2.83 6.74 29.60
N ARG A 20 3.35 5.71 28.91
CA ARG A 20 3.11 4.28 29.17
C ARG A 20 3.00 3.91 30.65
N ARG A 21 3.87 4.48 31.51
CA ARG A 21 3.90 4.16 32.95
C ARG A 21 2.58 4.48 33.66
N ARG A 22 1.85 5.49 33.20
CA ARG A 22 0.56 5.95 33.73
C ARG A 22 -0.63 5.18 33.15
N MET A 23 -0.41 4.39 32.11
CA MET A 23 -1.47 3.59 31.49
C MET A 23 -1.76 2.32 32.30
N ARG A 24 -3.03 1.93 32.30
CA ARG A 24 -3.47 0.64 32.86
C ARG A 24 -2.98 -0.52 31.98
N PRO A 25 -2.76 -1.72 32.55
CA PRO A 25 -2.44 -2.90 31.76
C PRO A 25 -3.53 -3.25 30.72
N PRO A 26 -3.16 -3.84 29.57
CA PRO A 26 -1.79 -4.12 29.14
C PRO A 26 -1.03 -2.82 28.83
N LYS A 27 0.26 -2.79 29.18
CA LYS A 27 1.09 -1.59 28.97
C LYS A 27 1.67 -1.61 27.55
N PRO A 28 1.69 -0.46 26.83
CA PRO A 28 2.29 -0.34 25.50
C PRO A 28 3.73 -0.88 25.42
N PRO A 29 4.33 -1.15 24.26
CA PRO A 29 5.73 -1.60 24.19
C PRO A 29 6.71 -0.50 24.65
N LEU A 30 7.89 -0.89 25.14
CA LEU A 30 8.99 0.06 25.37
C LEU A 30 9.75 0.28 24.06
N PRO A 31 10.24 1.50 23.80
CA PRO A 31 11.20 1.69 22.74
C PRO A 31 12.54 1.02 23.09
N PHE A 32 13.34 0.72 22.07
CA PHE A 32 14.76 0.42 22.23
C PHE A 32 15.43 1.55 23.03
N GLN A 33 16.30 1.17 23.96
CA GLN A 33 17.13 2.13 24.66
C GLN A 33 18.12 2.71 23.65
N ALA A 34 18.12 4.03 23.48
CA ALA A 34 19.21 4.69 22.78
C ALA A 34 20.49 4.45 23.59
N GLU A 35 21.51 3.85 22.99
CA GLU A 35 22.79 3.53 23.67
C GLU A 35 23.41 4.76 24.37
N ASP A 36 23.14 5.96 23.85
CA ASP A 36 23.80 7.18 24.28
C ASP A 36 22.95 8.10 25.17
N GLY A 37 21.65 7.84 25.34
CA GLY A 37 20.74 8.70 26.11
C GLY A 37 20.65 10.17 25.64
N LYS A 38 21.23 10.51 24.48
CA LYS A 38 21.31 11.88 23.96
C LYS A 38 19.92 12.37 23.51
N ALA A 39 19.62 13.61 23.85
CA ALA A 39 18.44 14.29 23.33
C ALA A 39 18.54 14.38 21.80
N GLY A 40 17.52 13.88 21.09
CA GLY A 40 17.46 13.89 19.62
C GLY A 40 17.71 12.54 18.93
N THR A 41 18.06 11.47 19.67
CA THR A 41 18.19 10.13 19.07
C THR A 41 16.83 9.59 18.62
N ALA A 42 16.80 9.01 17.42
CA ALA A 42 15.58 8.41 16.85
C ALA A 42 15.04 7.30 17.76
N ILE A 43 13.77 7.41 18.14
CA ILE A 43 13.08 6.43 19.01
C ILE A 43 12.50 5.33 18.14
N TRP A 44 12.86 4.09 18.44
CA TRP A 44 12.39 2.91 17.71
C TRP A 44 11.78 1.89 18.67
N TYR A 45 10.72 1.21 18.27
CA TYR A 45 10.06 0.15 19.03
C TYR A 45 10.37 -1.24 18.45
N PRO A 46 10.59 -2.26 19.29
CA PRO A 46 10.71 -3.65 18.84
C PRO A 46 9.40 -4.13 18.21
N ILE A 47 9.47 -4.66 16.99
CA ILE A 47 8.27 -5.11 16.27
C ILE A 47 7.52 -6.23 16.99
N GLY A 48 8.23 -7.20 17.58
CA GLY A 48 7.63 -8.31 18.33
C GLY A 48 6.80 -7.81 19.52
N GLU A 49 7.37 -6.92 20.33
CA GLU A 49 6.69 -6.33 21.49
C GLU A 49 5.46 -5.50 21.10
N VAL A 50 5.52 -4.79 19.96
CA VAL A 50 4.35 -4.06 19.43
C VAL A 50 3.25 -5.04 19.05
N LEU A 51 3.59 -6.15 18.39
CA LEU A 51 2.61 -7.15 17.98
C LEU A 51 1.98 -7.88 19.15
N ASP A 52 2.79 -8.30 20.13
CA ASP A 52 2.29 -8.92 21.36
C ASP A 52 1.33 -7.97 22.09
N TYR A 53 1.66 -6.68 22.11
CA TYR A 53 0.78 -5.67 22.67
C TYR A 53 -0.54 -5.52 21.89
N VAL A 54 -0.50 -5.43 20.56
CA VAL A 54 -1.71 -5.35 19.72
C VAL A 54 -2.60 -6.57 19.94
N VAL A 55 -2.04 -7.78 19.98
CA VAL A 55 -2.77 -9.02 20.27
C VAL A 55 -3.40 -8.96 21.67
N SER A 56 -2.70 -8.40 22.65
CA SER A 56 -3.22 -8.27 24.02
C SER A 56 -4.40 -7.30 24.15
N LEU A 57 -4.58 -6.37 23.22
CA LEU A 57 -5.70 -5.43 23.20
C LEU A 57 -6.98 -6.04 22.61
N LEU A 58 -6.89 -7.19 21.96
CA LEU A 58 -8.04 -7.84 21.36
C LEU A 58 -8.93 -8.45 22.45
N PRO A 59 -10.25 -8.23 22.43
CA PRO A 59 -11.14 -8.87 23.38
C PRO A 59 -11.07 -10.39 23.25
N VAL A 60 -11.12 -11.11 24.38
CA VAL A 60 -11.15 -12.58 24.40
C VAL A 60 -12.40 -13.06 23.64
N GLY A 61 -12.21 -13.73 22.51
CA GLY A 61 -13.30 -14.17 21.63
C GLY A 61 -13.83 -13.10 20.65
N ALA A 62 -13.18 -11.94 20.54
CA ALA A 62 -13.50 -10.98 19.50
C ALA A 62 -13.18 -11.50 18.11
N LYS A 63 -14.02 -11.12 17.15
CA LYS A 63 -13.73 -11.06 15.70
C LYS A 63 -12.70 -9.94 15.42
N GLY A 64 -11.62 -9.89 16.20
CA GLY A 64 -10.45 -9.07 15.90
C GLY A 64 -9.67 -9.71 14.74
N PRO A 65 -8.56 -9.10 14.26
CA PRO A 65 -7.68 -9.78 13.32
C PRO A 65 -7.46 -11.17 13.88
N MET A 66 -7.83 -12.19 13.11
CA MET A 66 -7.75 -13.59 13.52
C MET A 66 -6.42 -13.88 14.24
N PRO A 67 -6.27 -15.00 14.94
CA PRO A 67 -4.94 -15.53 15.29
C PRO A 67 -4.08 -15.88 14.05
N ILE A 68 -4.42 -15.36 12.87
CA ILE A 68 -3.62 -15.24 11.67
C ILE A 68 -2.32 -14.52 12.05
N ARG A 69 -1.21 -15.24 11.89
CA ARG A 69 0.13 -14.74 12.18
C ARG A 69 0.80 -14.18 10.94
N THR A 70 0.28 -14.49 9.75
CA THR A 70 0.89 -14.11 8.48
C THR A 70 -0.14 -13.57 7.49
N PHE A 71 0.30 -12.67 6.60
CA PHE A 71 -0.57 -12.15 5.54
C PHE A 71 -1.11 -13.25 4.61
N THR A 72 -0.35 -14.33 4.40
CA THR A 72 -0.81 -15.48 3.60
C THR A 72 -1.97 -16.21 4.25
N GLU A 73 -1.91 -16.40 5.58
CA GLU A 73 -3.04 -16.95 6.35
C GLU A 73 -4.25 -16.00 6.31
N PHE A 74 -4.02 -14.68 6.32
CA PHE A 74 -5.08 -13.68 6.14
C PHE A 74 -5.85 -13.92 4.84
N LEU A 75 -5.14 -13.89 3.71
CA LEU A 75 -5.77 -14.09 2.41
C LEU A 75 -6.45 -15.45 2.24
N GLY A 76 -5.96 -16.49 2.92
CA GLY A 76 -6.47 -17.85 2.78
C GLY A 76 -7.64 -18.22 3.69
N GLN A 77 -7.81 -17.53 4.83
CA GLN A 77 -8.72 -17.96 5.89
C GLN A 77 -9.62 -16.85 6.46
N ALA A 78 -9.33 -15.58 6.17
CA ALA A 78 -10.13 -14.48 6.65
C ALA A 78 -11.55 -14.48 6.05
N THR A 79 -12.52 -14.07 6.85
CA THR A 79 -13.86 -13.73 6.40
C THR A 79 -13.86 -12.33 5.77
N PRO A 80 -14.89 -11.97 4.97
CA PRO A 80 -14.94 -10.67 4.30
C PRO A 80 -14.82 -9.45 5.23
N ALA A 81 -15.24 -9.57 6.48
CA ALA A 81 -15.23 -8.49 7.48
C ALA A 81 -13.96 -8.46 8.35
N ASP A 82 -13.10 -9.48 8.26
CA ASP A 82 -11.88 -9.52 9.05
C ASP A 82 -10.88 -8.48 8.51
N VAL A 83 -10.16 -7.85 9.44
CA VAL A 83 -9.26 -6.73 9.14
C VAL A 83 -7.79 -7.13 9.26
N TRP A 84 -6.95 -6.51 8.44
CA TRP A 84 -5.49 -6.65 8.48
C TRP A 84 -4.83 -5.28 8.36
N PRO A 85 -3.63 -5.06 8.95
CA PRO A 85 -2.90 -3.81 8.74
C PRO A 85 -2.27 -3.79 7.35
N PHE A 86 -2.52 -2.71 6.61
CA PHE A 86 -1.94 -2.45 5.30
C PHE A 86 -1.12 -1.17 5.30
N ALA A 87 -0.17 -1.11 4.37
CA ALA A 87 0.51 0.11 3.96
C ALA A 87 0.19 0.38 2.48
N ARG A 88 0.25 1.64 2.08
CA ARG A 88 0.14 2.02 0.66
C ARG A 88 1.50 2.41 0.09
N LEU A 89 1.81 1.88 -1.08
CA LEU A 89 2.94 2.37 -1.87
C LEU A 89 2.57 3.73 -2.51
N GLN A 90 3.57 4.49 -2.98
CA GLN A 90 3.35 5.72 -3.76
C GLN A 90 2.47 5.49 -5.01
N THR A 91 2.46 4.26 -5.52
CA THR A 91 1.62 3.84 -6.66
C THR A 91 0.15 3.65 -6.29
N GLY A 92 -0.24 3.87 -5.03
CA GLY A 92 -1.57 3.61 -4.48
C GLY A 92 -1.85 2.14 -4.18
N GLN A 93 -0.92 1.23 -4.48
CA GLN A 93 -1.10 -0.20 -4.25
C GLN A 93 -1.17 -0.50 -2.73
N PRO A 94 -2.24 -1.16 -2.25
CA PRO A 94 -2.26 -1.69 -0.89
C PRO A 94 -1.33 -2.91 -0.80
N ILE A 95 -0.46 -2.91 0.19
CA ILE A 95 0.47 -4.03 0.47
C ILE A 95 0.40 -4.41 1.94
N ASP A 96 0.81 -5.64 2.25
CA ASP A 96 1.00 -6.09 3.63
C ASP A 96 1.89 -5.10 4.40
N PHE A 97 1.39 -4.60 5.52
CA PHE A 97 2.11 -3.66 6.35
C PHE A 97 3.46 -4.22 6.82
N PHE A 98 3.54 -5.52 7.13
CA PHE A 98 4.80 -6.10 7.60
C PHE A 98 5.83 -6.27 6.49
N ALA A 99 5.38 -6.57 5.27
CA ALA A 99 6.22 -6.51 4.09
C ALA A 99 6.75 -5.10 3.84
N SER A 100 5.94 -4.05 4.05
CA SER A 100 6.34 -2.66 3.85
C SER A 100 7.52 -2.24 4.74
N LEU A 101 7.58 -2.75 5.98
CA LEU A 101 8.69 -2.46 6.91
C LEU A 101 10.06 -2.94 6.40
N ARG A 102 10.09 -3.89 5.45
CA ARG A 102 11.33 -4.40 4.83
C ARG A 102 11.72 -3.66 3.56
N LEU A 103 10.82 -2.85 3.00
CA LEU A 103 11.02 -2.16 1.73
C LEU A 103 11.76 -0.82 1.87
N GLY A 104 12.02 -0.35 3.09
CA GLY A 104 12.84 0.84 3.34
C GLY A 104 12.29 2.09 2.63
N GLU A 105 13.14 2.77 1.84
CA GLU A 105 12.84 4.01 1.11
C GLU A 105 11.78 3.88 -0.01
N LEU A 106 11.34 2.66 -0.35
CA LEU A 106 10.25 2.43 -1.31
C LEU A 106 8.85 2.69 -0.73
N VAL A 107 8.76 2.82 0.59
CA VAL A 107 7.54 3.22 1.28
C VAL A 107 7.66 4.71 1.54
N ASP A 108 6.70 5.47 1.03
CA ASP A 108 6.59 6.89 1.30
C ASP A 108 6.63 7.12 2.84
N PRO A 109 7.47 8.02 3.38
CA PRO A 109 7.42 8.36 4.80
C PRO A 109 6.03 8.87 5.24
N ASP A 110 5.24 9.41 4.30
CA ASP A 110 3.84 9.80 4.47
C ASP A 110 2.86 8.72 3.95
N ALA A 111 3.33 7.51 3.63
CA ALA A 111 2.49 6.41 3.19
C ALA A 111 1.36 6.18 4.18
N ASP A 112 0.13 6.41 3.72
CA ASP A 112 -1.07 6.10 4.45
C ASP A 112 -1.07 4.60 4.78
N CYS A 113 -0.91 4.31 6.06
CA CYS A 113 -1.14 2.98 6.60
C CYS A 113 -2.53 2.95 7.22
N GLY A 114 -3.12 1.78 7.32
CA GLY A 114 -4.47 1.66 7.88
C GLY A 114 -4.91 0.23 8.02
N TRP A 115 -6.03 0.04 8.70
CA TRP A 115 -6.71 -1.25 8.77
C TRP A 115 -7.71 -1.33 7.63
N LEU A 116 -7.64 -2.37 6.82
CA LEU A 116 -8.63 -2.65 5.78
C LEU A 116 -9.26 -4.01 6.06
N SER A 117 -10.55 -4.15 5.75
CA SER A 117 -11.18 -5.46 5.72
C SER A 117 -10.68 -6.26 4.51
N LEU A 118 -10.85 -7.59 4.53
CA LEU A 118 -10.53 -8.42 3.35
C LEU A 118 -11.30 -7.94 2.12
N THR A 119 -12.56 -7.54 2.28
CA THR A 119 -13.38 -7.02 1.19
C THR A 119 -12.79 -5.74 0.62
N ASP A 120 -12.51 -4.75 1.48
CA ASP A 120 -11.95 -3.46 1.05
C ASP A 120 -10.60 -3.65 0.36
N PHE A 121 -9.75 -4.54 0.88
CA PHE A 121 -8.47 -4.87 0.26
C PHE A 121 -8.64 -5.45 -1.16
N LEU A 122 -9.58 -6.38 -1.35
CA LEU A 122 -9.82 -7.01 -2.65
C LEU A 122 -10.39 -6.01 -3.66
N ASP A 123 -11.30 -5.14 -3.22
CA ASP A 123 -11.89 -4.09 -4.05
C ASP A 123 -10.83 -3.07 -4.48
N GLU A 124 -10.03 -2.57 -3.54
CA GLU A 124 -8.94 -1.63 -3.83
C GLU A 124 -7.88 -2.24 -4.73
N THR A 125 -7.50 -3.50 -4.50
CA THR A 125 -6.53 -4.22 -5.33
C THR A 125 -7.06 -4.38 -6.75
N SER A 126 -8.34 -4.72 -6.91
CA SER A 126 -8.98 -4.87 -8.22
C SER A 126 -9.01 -3.53 -8.96
N ALA A 127 -9.42 -2.45 -8.30
CA ALA A 127 -9.41 -1.10 -8.85
C ALA A 127 -8.01 -0.66 -9.28
N TRP A 128 -6.98 -0.94 -8.47
CA TRP A 128 -5.60 -0.65 -8.82
C TRP A 128 -5.14 -1.44 -10.06
N ILE A 129 -5.45 -2.73 -10.15
CA ILE A 129 -5.11 -3.56 -11.33
C ILE A 129 -5.78 -2.99 -12.59
N GLU A 130 -7.04 -2.59 -12.50
CA GLU A 130 -7.77 -1.97 -13.61
C GLU A 130 -7.17 -0.63 -14.04
N GLN A 131 -6.75 0.20 -13.08
CA GLN A 131 -6.09 1.46 -13.35
C GLN A 131 -4.74 1.25 -14.06
N GLN A 132 -3.94 0.29 -13.60
CA GLN A 132 -2.66 -0.05 -14.26
C GLN A 132 -2.88 -0.56 -15.69
N ARG A 133 -3.88 -1.45 -15.90
CA ARG A 133 -4.24 -1.94 -17.25
C ARG A 133 -4.71 -0.83 -18.17
N SER A 134 -5.53 0.09 -17.67
CA SER A 134 -6.03 1.23 -18.42
C SER A 134 -4.89 2.20 -18.77
N GLY A 135 -4.00 2.50 -17.82
CA GLY A 135 -2.82 3.35 -18.06
C GLY A 135 -1.84 2.74 -19.06
N LEU A 136 -1.62 1.42 -19.01
CA LEU A 136 -0.85 0.67 -20.02
C LEU A 136 -1.52 0.76 -21.39
N THR A 137 -2.84 0.66 -21.47
CA THR A 137 -3.60 0.77 -22.72
C THR A 137 -3.47 2.18 -23.33
N VAL A 138 -3.64 3.23 -22.52
CA VAL A 138 -3.48 4.62 -22.96
C VAL A 138 -2.04 4.91 -23.41
N ARG A 139 -1.03 4.42 -22.69
CA ARG A 139 0.38 4.56 -23.09
C ARG A 139 0.69 3.83 -24.39
N LYS A 140 0.16 2.62 -24.59
CA LYS A 140 0.29 1.89 -25.86
C LYS A 140 -0.41 2.61 -27.00
N LEU A 141 -1.60 3.16 -26.76
CA LEU A 141 -2.34 3.94 -27.76
C LEU A 141 -1.58 5.23 -28.12
N GLY A 142 -1.08 5.96 -27.12
CA GLY A 142 -0.26 7.15 -27.31
C GLY A 142 1.03 6.85 -28.08
N ALA A 143 1.75 5.79 -27.70
CA ALA A 143 2.95 5.34 -28.41
C ALA A 143 2.66 4.89 -29.87
N ALA A 144 1.47 4.35 -30.13
CA ALA A 144 1.03 3.99 -31.48
C ALA A 144 0.62 5.22 -32.32
N ILE A 145 0.11 6.27 -31.68
CA ILE A 145 -0.26 7.55 -32.31
C ILE A 145 0.99 8.42 -32.57
N ASP A 146 1.99 8.38 -31.68
CA ASP A 146 3.29 9.04 -31.84
C ASP A 146 4.23 8.33 -32.84
N VAL A 147 3.78 7.26 -33.52
CA VAL A 147 4.50 6.74 -34.69
C VAL A 147 4.41 7.82 -35.78
N PRO A 148 5.53 8.43 -36.20
CA PRO A 148 5.50 9.47 -37.20
C PRO A 148 4.87 8.92 -38.48
N VAL A 149 3.95 9.70 -39.06
CA VAL A 149 3.17 9.42 -40.29
C VAL A 149 4.06 9.01 -41.50
N SER A 150 5.38 9.15 -41.37
CA SER A 150 6.40 8.63 -42.29
C SER A 150 6.55 7.11 -42.32
N ASN A 151 6.05 6.35 -41.33
CA ASN A 151 6.16 4.88 -41.29
C ASN A 151 4.84 4.12 -41.57
N LEU A 152 3.76 4.83 -41.93
CA LEU A 152 2.56 4.17 -42.43
C LEU A 152 2.83 3.62 -43.84
N PRO A 153 2.52 2.34 -44.13
CA PRO A 153 2.64 1.81 -45.48
C PRO A 153 1.81 2.69 -46.43
N SER A 154 2.40 2.95 -47.61
CA SER A 154 1.94 3.93 -48.60
C SER A 154 0.48 3.76 -49.06
N CYS A 155 -0.13 2.60 -48.80
CA CYS A 155 -1.53 2.31 -49.09
C CYS A 155 -2.55 3.06 -48.23
N LEU A 156 -2.16 3.64 -47.07
CA LEU A 156 -3.07 4.41 -46.20
C LEU A 156 -2.98 5.94 -46.41
N ARG A 157 -2.10 6.42 -47.29
CA ARG A 157 -1.93 7.86 -47.58
C ARG A 157 -2.93 8.44 -48.59
N CYS A 158 -3.81 7.62 -49.17
CA CYS A 158 -4.76 8.08 -50.19
C CYS A 158 -6.02 8.65 -49.55
N GLY A 159 -6.01 9.96 -49.28
CA GLY A 159 -7.17 10.70 -48.79
C GLY A 159 -7.40 12.08 -49.44
N ALA A 160 -6.64 12.44 -50.48
CA ALA A 160 -6.90 13.65 -51.25
C ALA A 160 -6.82 13.33 -52.75
N PRO A 161 -7.87 13.61 -53.54
CA PRO A 161 -7.75 13.58 -54.99
C PRO A 161 -6.82 14.72 -55.43
N ASP A 162 -5.90 14.42 -56.34
CA ASP A 162 -5.16 15.46 -57.04
C ASP A 162 -6.09 16.16 -58.04
N ALA A 163 -5.75 17.39 -58.43
CA ALA A 163 -6.62 18.29 -59.20
C ALA A 163 -7.08 17.74 -60.57
N ASP A 164 -6.50 16.64 -61.04
CA ASP A 164 -6.78 16.01 -62.34
C ASP A 164 -7.61 14.69 -62.25
N GLY A 165 -8.20 14.37 -61.10
CA GLY A 165 -9.35 13.45 -61.05
C GLY A 165 -9.09 11.95 -61.29
N HIS A 166 -7.85 11.45 -61.22
CA HIS A 166 -7.60 10.01 -61.32
C HIS A 166 -7.70 9.30 -59.96
N ARG A 167 -8.74 8.47 -59.78
CA ARG A 167 -8.81 7.47 -58.70
C ARG A 167 -8.01 6.22 -59.09
N CYS A 168 -7.07 5.82 -58.24
CA CYS A 168 -6.42 4.51 -58.34
C CYS A 168 -7.49 3.41 -58.23
N ARG A 169 -7.58 2.54 -59.24
CA ARG A 169 -8.25 1.23 -59.12
C ARG A 169 -7.29 0.27 -58.41
N LEU A 170 -7.89 -0.55 -57.53
CA LEU A 170 -7.26 -1.59 -56.71
C LEU A 170 -6.31 -2.49 -57.49
#